data_AF-A0A2D3L714-F1
#
_entry.id   AF-A0A2D3L714-F1
#
_cell.length_a   1.000
_cell.length_b   1.000
_cell.length_c   1.000
_cell.angle_alpha   90.00
_cell.angle_beta   90.00
_cell.angle_gamma   90.00
#
_symmetry.space_group_name_H-M   'P 1'
#
loop_
_entity.id
_entity.type
_entity.pdbx_description
1 polymer ?
#
loop_
_entity_poly.entity_id
_entity_poly.type
_entity_poly.pdbx_seq_one_letter_code
_entity_poly.pdbx_strand_id
1 'polypeptide(L)'
;MYNRRIWLNKEDSPSTGSLVCFDGNTTWHGEKIRNTFLQVSDCNWSVRLHKTEDDNTANFIDKMKLLRDEVDKFISYLEENK
;
A
#
# COMPACT_ATOMS: atom_id res chain seq x y z
N MET A 1 -11.20 -3.99 -12.32
CA MET A 1 -9.82 -3.80 -11.82
C MET A 1 -9.80 -2.52 -11.02
N TYR A 2 -9.27 -2.57 -9.80
CA TYR A 2 -8.98 -1.39 -8.97
C TYR A 2 -7.49 -1.08 -9.05
N ASN A 3 -7.13 0.17 -9.35
CA ASN A 3 -5.74 0.63 -9.43
C ASN A 3 -5.71 2.12 -9.11
N ARG A 4 -5.55 2.45 -7.83
CA ARG A 4 -5.41 3.83 -7.35
C ARG A 4 -3.94 4.11 -7.07
N ARG A 5 -3.44 5.24 -7.58
CA ARG A 5 -2.08 5.73 -7.37
C ARG A 5 -2.15 7.17 -6.92
N ILE A 6 -1.44 7.50 -5.84
CA ILE A 6 -1.35 8.87 -5.32
C ILE A 6 0.09 9.20 -4.96
N TRP A 7 0.44 10.48 -5.11
CA TRP A 7 1.68 11.03 -4.56
C TRP A 7 1.45 11.45 -3.11
N LEU A 8 2.45 11.19 -2.25
CA LEU A 8 2.44 11.55 -0.83
C LEU A 8 3.15 12.89 -0.58
N ASN A 9 4.02 13.31 -1.50
CA ASN A 9 4.66 14.61 -1.48
C ASN A 9 3.94 15.59 -2.43
N LYS A 10 4.28 16.88 -2.29
CA LYS A 10 3.86 17.93 -3.24
C LYS A 10 4.53 17.72 -4.60
N GLU A 11 3.91 18.23 -5.66
CA GLU A 11 4.39 18.07 -7.04
C GLU A 11 5.77 18.69 -7.30
N ASP A 12 6.13 19.74 -6.55
CA ASP A 12 7.42 20.44 -6.61
C ASP A 12 8.48 19.85 -5.67
N SER A 13 8.17 18.76 -4.97
CA SER A 13 9.11 18.10 -4.08
C SER A 13 10.19 17.34 -4.85
N PRO A 14 11.46 17.39 -4.44
CA PRO A 14 12.49 16.50 -4.98
C PRO A 14 12.33 15.03 -4.50
N SER A 15 11.44 14.77 -3.53
CA SER A 15 11.14 13.42 -3.03
C SER A 15 9.98 12.79 -3.79
N THR A 16 10.03 11.46 -3.98
CA THR A 16 9.06 10.72 -4.82
C THR A 16 8.21 9.73 -4.03
N GLY A 17 7.66 10.15 -2.90
CA GLY A 17 6.76 9.37 -2.07
C GLY A 17 5.42 9.08 -2.76
N SER A 18 4.98 7.83 -2.77
CA SER A 18 3.73 7.40 -3.39
C SER A 18 3.06 6.21 -2.71
N LEU A 19 1.75 6.09 -2.91
CA LEU A 19 0.93 4.95 -2.51
C LEU A 19 0.21 4.36 -3.72
N VAL A 20 0.28 3.03 -3.87
CA VAL A 20 -0.43 2.25 -4.88
C VAL A 20 -1.31 1.21 -4.21
N CYS A 21 -2.60 1.22 -4.51
CA CYS A 21 -3.55 0.20 -4.11
C CYS A 21 -4.09 -0.50 -5.36
N PHE A 22 -3.85 -1.81 -5.48
CA PHE A 22 -4.17 -2.59 -6.67
C PHE A 22 -4.96 -3.85 -6.33
N ASP A 23 -6.01 -4.12 -7.10
CA ASP A 23 -6.72 -5.41 -7.16
C ASP A 23 -7.17 -5.69 -8.60
N GLY A 24 -6.62 -6.73 -9.21
CA GLY A 24 -6.95 -7.10 -10.58
C GLY A 24 -6.16 -8.28 -11.09
N ASN A 25 -6.39 -8.67 -12.34
CA ASN A 25 -5.64 -9.76 -12.96
C ASN A 25 -4.38 -9.22 -13.63
N THR A 26 -3.24 -9.85 -13.34
CA THR A 26 -1.96 -9.63 -14.01
C THR A 26 -1.58 -10.87 -14.82
N THR A 27 -0.74 -10.70 -15.83
CA THR A 27 -0.19 -11.84 -16.58
C THR A 27 1.21 -12.17 -16.07
N TRP A 28 1.44 -13.40 -15.65
CA TRP A 28 2.74 -13.90 -15.23
C TRP A 28 3.03 -15.22 -15.95
N HIS A 29 4.13 -15.29 -16.70
CA HIS A 29 4.47 -16.43 -17.56
C HIS A 29 3.32 -16.92 -18.48
N GLY A 30 2.47 -16.01 -18.95
CA GLY A 30 1.33 -16.33 -19.82
C GLY A 30 0.04 -16.70 -19.08
N GLU A 31 0.09 -16.87 -17.76
CA GLU A 31 -1.07 -17.14 -16.92
C GLU A 31 -1.69 -15.86 -16.36
N LYS A 32 -3.03 -15.82 -16.32
CA LYS A 32 -3.78 -14.72 -15.69
C LYS A 32 -3.97 -15.04 -14.21
N ILE A 33 -3.30 -14.28 -13.36
CA ILE A 33 -3.33 -14.45 -11.90
C ILE A 33 -3.96 -13.20 -11.28
N ARG A 34 -4.88 -13.38 -10.31
CA ARG A 34 -5.38 -12.25 -9.52
C ARG A 34 -4.28 -11.79 -8.57
N ASN A 35 -3.92 -10.52 -8.66
CA ASN A 35 -2.91 -9.87 -7.85
C ASN A 35 -3.56 -8.74 -7.05
N THR A 36 -3.37 -8.76 -5.74
CA THR A 36 -3.94 -7.79 -4.80
C THR A 36 -2.83 -7.32 -3.86
N PHE A 37 -2.53 -6.02 -3.86
CA PHE A 37 -1.48 -5.46 -3.02
C PHE A 37 -1.69 -3.98 -2.69
N LEU A 38 -1.03 -3.55 -1.62
CA LEU A 38 -0.79 -2.15 -1.27
C LEU A 38 0.73 -1.92 -1.26
N GLN A 39 1.21 -0.88 -1.92
CA GLN A 39 2.64 -0.51 -1.92
C GLN A 39 2.81 0.94 -1.52
N VAL A 40 3.69 1.20 -0.56
CA VAL A 40 4.21 2.51 -0.24
C VAL A 40 5.64 2.59 -0.76
N SER A 41 5.96 3.67 -1.45
CA SER A 41 7.32 3.95 -1.94
C SER A 41 7.74 5.32 -1.47
N ASP A 42 9.00 5.50 -1.11
CA ASP A 42 9.58 6.80 -0.81
C ASP A 42 11.03 6.85 -1.32
N CYS A 43 11.26 7.74 -2.30
CA CYS A 43 12.52 7.84 -3.03
C CYS A 43 13.00 6.47 -3.57
N ASN A 44 14.05 5.91 -2.97
CA ASN A 44 14.66 4.65 -3.37
C ASN A 44 14.08 3.42 -2.63
N TRP A 45 13.21 3.61 -1.64
CA TRP A 45 12.69 2.55 -0.80
C TRP A 45 11.25 2.21 -1.15
N SER A 46 10.88 0.94 -1.00
CA SER A 46 9.50 0.49 -1.20
C SER A 46 9.19 -0.66 -0.27
N VAL A 47 8.00 -0.60 0.33
CA VAL A 47 7.42 -1.70 1.10
C VAL A 47 6.10 -2.06 0.47
N ARG A 48 5.91 -3.36 0.22
CA ARG A 48 4.70 -3.88 -0.42
C ARG A 48 4.03 -4.92 0.46
N LEU A 49 2.77 -4.66 0.79
CA LEU A 49 1.86 -5.57 1.46
C LEU A 49 1.06 -6.34 0.41
N HIS A 50 1.38 -7.62 0.24
CA HIS A 50 0.68 -8.51 -0.68
C HIS A 50 -0.39 -9.32 0.03
N LYS A 51 -1.50 -9.56 -0.67
CA LYS A 51 -2.35 -10.72 -0.40
C LYS A 51 -1.72 -11.91 -1.12
N THR A 52 -1.09 -12.81 -0.38
CA THR A 52 -0.57 -14.05 -0.96
C THR A 52 -1.73 -14.97 -1.38
N GLU A 53 -1.39 -16.05 -2.09
CA GLU A 53 -2.36 -17.08 -2.47
C GLU A 53 -2.96 -17.77 -1.24
N ASP A 54 -2.14 -17.98 -0.20
CA ASP A 54 -2.53 -18.57 1.08
C ASP A 54 -3.40 -17.65 1.95
N ASP A 55 -3.35 -16.33 1.71
CA ASP A 55 -4.17 -15.36 2.44
C ASP A 55 -5.59 -15.34 1.88
N ASN A 56 -6.60 -15.41 2.75
CA ASN A 56 -7.96 -15.06 2.35
C ASN A 56 -8.13 -13.52 2.32
N THR A 57 -9.13 -13.03 1.58
CA THR A 57 -9.37 -11.59 1.44
C THR A 57 -9.71 -10.89 2.76
N ALA A 58 -10.39 -11.57 3.69
CA ALA A 58 -10.76 -11.00 4.98
C ALA A 58 -9.51 -10.73 5.84
N ASN A 59 -8.58 -11.68 5.92
CA ASN A 59 -7.30 -11.53 6.62
C ASN A 59 -6.49 -10.37 6.05
N PHE A 60 -6.48 -10.21 4.72
CA PHE A 60 -5.78 -9.10 4.08
C PHE A 60 -6.44 -7.74 4.40
N ILE A 61 -7.78 -7.69 4.42
CA ILE A 61 -8.53 -6.51 4.86
C ILE A 61 -8.20 -6.17 6.32
N ASP A 62 -8.18 -7.15 7.21
CA ASP A 62 -7.90 -6.93 8.63
C ASP A 62 -6.44 -6.51 8.86
N LYS A 63 -5.49 -7.05 8.09
CA LYS A 63 -4.09 -6.59 8.05
C LYS A 63 -3.98 -5.12 7.63
N MET A 64 -4.74 -4.69 6.62
CA MET A 64 -4.78 -3.28 6.20
C MET A 64 -5.44 -2.36 7.23
N LYS A 65 -6.50 -2.82 7.91
CA LYS A 65 -7.12 -2.07 9.02
C LYS A 65 -6.15 -1.88 10.17
N LEU A 66 -5.47 -2.95 10.59
CA LEU A 66 -4.45 -2.86 11.63
C LEU A 66 -3.33 -1.89 11.25
N LEU A 67 -2.82 -1.97 10.01
CA LEU A 67 -1.83 -1.02 9.51
C LEU A 67 -2.32 0.43 9.59
N ARG A 68 -3.55 0.70 9.15
CA ARG A 68 -4.16 2.04 9.24
C ARG A 68 -4.22 2.49 10.69
N ASP A 69 -4.73 1.66 11.58
CA ASP A 69 -4.93 2.01 12.98
C ASP A 69 -3.58 2.30 13.69
N GLU A 70 -2.51 1.57 13.37
CA GLU A 70 -1.16 1.84 13.90
C GLU A 70 -0.53 3.10 13.30
N VAL A 71 -0.75 3.38 12.01
CA VAL A 71 -0.32 4.65 11.40
C VAL A 71 -1.04 5.84 12.03
N ASP A 72 -2.36 5.74 12.24
CA ASP A 72 -3.16 6.78 12.88
C ASP A 72 -2.66 7.06 14.31
N LYS A 73 -2.36 6.02 15.10
CA LYS A 73 -1.76 6.17 16.43
C LYS A 73 -0.41 6.89 16.38
N PHE A 74 0.44 6.53 15.42
CA PHE A 74 1.75 7.15 15.29
C PHE A 74 1.64 8.63 14.87
N ILE A 75 0.69 8.95 13.98
CA ILE A 75 0.36 10.34 13.63
C ILE A 75 -0.06 11.11 14.88
N SER A 76 -1.03 10.61 15.66
CA SER A 76 -1.49 11.29 16.89
C SER A 76 -0.34 11.53 17.87
N TYR A 77 0.52 10.51 18.08
CA TYR A 77 1.70 10.66 18.92
C TYR A 77 2.63 11.78 18.43
N LEU A 78 2.91 11.83 17.12
CA LEU A 78 3.73 12.89 16.53
C LEU A 78 3.06 14.27 16.60
N GLU A 79 1.73 14.35 16.58
CA GLU A 79 0.99 15.62 16.71
C GLU A 79 1.03 16.18 18.13
N GLU A 80 0.98 15.31 19.14
CA GLU A 80 1.06 15.68 20.55
C GLU A 80 2.49 16.03 21.00
N ASN A 81 3.51 15.52 20.32
CA ASN A 81 4.92 15.64 20.72
C ASN A 81 5.79 16.43 19.72
N LYS A 82 5.23 17.48 19.09
CA LYS A 82 5.96 18.36 18.16
C LYS A 82 6.88 19.36 18.87
#